data_AF-A0A6J4UIM2-F1
#
_entry.id   AF-A0A6J4UIM2-F1
#
_cell.length_a   1.000
_cell.length_b   1.000
_cell.length_c   1.000
_cell.angle_alpha   90.00
_cell.angle_beta   90.00
_cell.angle_gamma   90.00
#
_symmetry.space_group_name_H-M   'P 1'
#
loop_
_entity.id
_entity.type
_entity.pdbx_description
1 polymer ?
#
loop_
_entity_poly.entity_id
_entity_poly.type
_entity_poly.pdbx_seq_one_letter_code
_entity_poly.pdbx_strand_id
1 'polypeptide(L)'
;MSRYSHKECIGDSCVPIPDYQSIMLPLLKLAADQDKHSLREAIDTLSIEFSLTDGEKEEILPSGKQAVFDNRVGWARTYLKKAGLVESPRRSFFKITSRGLEVFNRTLRQLMLDFSSSIRNLLNFNSTIEEPVLKLLMSKLWISQLITQKPLERI
;
A
#
# COMPACT_ATOMS: atom_id res chain seq x y z
N MET A 1 -9.39 27.96 -6.38
CA MET A 1 -8.09 28.41 -6.92
C MET A 1 -6.97 27.83 -6.08
N SER A 2 -6.36 26.74 -6.54
CA SER A 2 -4.96 26.35 -6.27
C SER A 2 -4.66 25.18 -7.21
N ARG A 3 -4.49 25.51 -8.49
CA ARG A 3 -3.88 24.60 -9.46
C ARG A 3 -2.39 24.76 -9.23
N TYR A 4 -1.77 23.81 -8.52
CA TYR A 4 -0.31 23.76 -8.44
C TYR A 4 0.22 23.53 -9.86
N SER A 5 1.12 24.43 -10.24
CA SER A 5 1.62 24.66 -11.59
C SER A 5 2.39 23.46 -12.13
N HIS A 6 2.00 23.06 -13.33
CA HIS A 6 2.74 22.45 -14.45
C HIS A 6 4.16 21.92 -14.18
N LYS A 7 4.35 20.60 -14.38
CA LYS A 7 5.62 20.07 -14.89
C LYS A 7 5.56 20.11 -16.41
N GLU A 8 6.52 20.81 -17.02
CA GLU A 8 6.80 20.72 -18.45
C GLU A 8 7.26 19.30 -18.77
N CYS A 9 6.53 18.63 -19.67
CA CYS A 9 6.87 17.30 -20.14
C CYS A 9 7.86 17.38 -21.31
N ILE A 10 8.98 16.65 -21.23
CA ILE A 10 9.86 16.37 -22.37
C ILE A 10 9.80 14.85 -22.60
N GLY A 11 9.08 14.40 -23.63
CA GLY A 11 9.00 12.99 -24.04
C GLY A 11 8.07 12.08 -23.21
N ASP A 12 7.56 11.02 -23.83
CA ASP A 12 6.42 10.19 -23.38
C ASP A 12 6.73 9.27 -22.17
N SER A 13 6.74 9.82 -20.95
CA SER A 13 6.11 9.25 -19.73
C SER A 13 6.71 9.89 -18.45
N CYS A 14 6.06 10.90 -17.89
CA CYS A 14 6.37 11.43 -16.56
C CYS A 14 5.29 10.94 -15.59
N VAL A 15 5.64 10.09 -14.63
CA VAL A 15 4.73 9.70 -13.55
C VAL A 15 4.81 10.81 -12.50
N PRO A 16 3.73 11.56 -12.22
CA PRO A 16 3.77 12.59 -11.20
C PRO A 16 3.97 11.99 -9.80
N ILE A 17 4.60 12.74 -8.87
CA ILE A 17 4.68 12.36 -7.45
C ILE A 17 3.26 11.97 -6.99
N PRO A 18 3.08 10.76 -6.43
CA PRO A 18 1.75 10.23 -6.14
C PRO A 18 1.01 11.13 -5.16
N ASP A 19 -0.28 11.32 -5.42
CA ASP A 19 -1.15 12.02 -4.49
C ASP A 19 -1.43 11.20 -3.23
N TYR A 20 -2.05 11.85 -2.24
CA TYR A 20 -2.34 11.17 -0.97
C TYR A 20 -3.33 10.01 -1.13
N GLN A 21 -4.18 10.01 -2.17
CA GLN A 21 -5.20 8.98 -2.39
C GLN A 21 -4.54 7.69 -2.89
N SER A 22 -3.61 7.83 -3.83
CA SER A 22 -2.79 6.75 -4.37
C SER A 22 -1.93 6.08 -3.29
N ILE A 23 -1.51 6.85 -2.28
CA ILE A 23 -0.72 6.37 -1.14
C ILE A 23 -1.57 5.62 -0.09
N MET A 24 -2.89 5.84 -0.01
CA MET A 24 -3.72 5.27 1.06
C MET A 24 -3.64 3.75 1.14
N LEU A 25 -3.78 3.05 0.01
CA LEU A 25 -3.78 1.59 -0.02
C LEU A 25 -2.38 1.02 0.28
N PRO A 26 -1.29 1.48 -0.35
CA PRO A 26 0.08 1.08 0.03
C PRO A 26 0.40 1.33 1.51
N LEU A 27 -0.01 2.48 2.06
CA LEU A 27 0.20 2.80 3.47
C LEU A 27 -0.60 1.88 4.40
N LEU A 28 -1.83 1.51 4.03
CA LEU A 28 -2.64 0.56 4.79
C LEU A 28 -2.07 -0.86 4.70
N LYS A 29 -1.56 -1.26 3.53
CA LYS A 29 -0.85 -2.52 3.30
C LYS A 29 0.39 -2.64 4.17
N LEU A 30 1.17 -1.56 4.28
CA LEU A 30 2.36 -1.53 5.13
C LEU A 30 2.02 -1.85 6.59
N ALA A 31 0.92 -1.33 7.12
CA ALA A 31 0.48 -1.60 8.49
C ALA A 31 -0.30 -2.92 8.67
N ALA A 32 -0.48 -3.72 7.60
CA ALA A 32 -1.30 -4.93 7.65
C ALA A 32 -0.66 -6.09 8.44
N ASP A 33 0.62 -5.98 8.76
CA ASP A 33 1.32 -6.88 9.71
C ASP A 33 0.84 -6.71 11.16
N GLN A 34 0.00 -5.69 11.43
CA GLN A 34 -0.55 -5.33 12.73
C GLN A 34 0.47 -4.81 13.73
N ASP A 35 1.68 -4.47 13.28
CA ASP A 35 2.70 -3.83 14.11
C ASP A 35 2.58 -2.30 14.08
N LYS A 36 3.45 -1.65 14.84
CA LYS A 36 3.50 -0.18 14.94
C LYS A 36 4.58 0.33 14.00
N HIS A 37 4.19 1.13 13.01
CA HIS A 37 5.14 1.75 12.09
C HIS A 37 5.32 3.23 12.37
N SER A 38 6.52 3.71 12.07
CA SER A 38 6.80 5.15 12.09
C SER A 38 6.41 5.79 10.76
N LEU A 39 6.03 7.08 10.79
CA LEU A 39 5.76 7.82 9.57
C LEU A 39 7.02 7.93 8.69
N ARG A 40 8.21 7.98 9.29
CA ARG A 40 9.49 8.05 8.56
C ARG A 40 9.77 6.77 7.78
N GLU A 41 9.66 5.62 8.45
CA GLU A 41 9.77 4.30 7.81
C GLU A 41 8.76 4.13 6.67
N ALA A 42 7.53 4.62 6.85
CA ALA A 42 6.53 4.59 5.80
C ALA A 42 6.92 5.48 4.60
N ILE A 43 7.44 6.67 4.84
CA ILE A 43 7.96 7.54 3.76
C ILE A 43 9.09 6.83 3.01
N ASP A 44 10.08 6.29 3.72
CA ASP A 44 11.23 5.63 3.11
C ASP A 44 10.78 4.42 2.27
N THR A 45 9.96 3.54 2.85
CA THR A 45 9.45 2.34 2.18
C THR A 45 8.60 2.68 0.95
N LEU A 46 7.67 3.64 1.10
CA LEU A 46 6.77 4.00 0.01
C LEU A 46 7.51 4.77 -1.08
N SER A 47 8.56 5.54 -0.77
CA SER A 47 9.37 6.20 -1.79
C SER A 47 10.01 5.19 -2.75
N ILE A 48 10.39 4.02 -2.23
CA ILE A 48 10.93 2.90 -3.01
C ILE A 48 9.81 2.23 -3.80
N GLU A 49 8.64 1.96 -3.18
CA GLU A 49 7.49 1.33 -3.86
C GLU A 49 7.00 2.18 -5.04
N PHE A 50 7.02 3.51 -4.92
CA PHE A 50 6.68 4.44 -6.00
C PHE A 50 7.84 4.79 -6.93
N SER A 51 9.03 4.21 -6.73
CA SER A 51 10.23 4.46 -7.55
C SER A 51 10.59 5.95 -7.69
N LEU A 52 10.47 6.71 -6.61
CA LEU A 52 10.77 8.15 -6.62
C LEU A 52 12.27 8.39 -6.86
N THR A 53 12.56 9.30 -7.77
CA THR A 53 13.91 9.82 -7.97
C THR A 53 14.34 10.70 -6.79
N ASP A 54 15.63 10.93 -6.63
CA ASP A 54 16.14 11.77 -5.54
C ASP A 54 15.63 13.22 -5.66
N GLY A 55 15.50 13.74 -6.89
CA GLY A 55 14.89 15.04 -7.13
C GLY A 55 13.41 15.11 -6.71
N GLU A 56 12.66 14.02 -6.83
CA GLU A 56 11.26 13.95 -6.40
C GLU A 56 11.11 13.79 -4.88
N LYS A 57 12.04 13.07 -4.23
CA LYS A 57 12.12 12.98 -2.77
C LYS A 57 12.45 14.33 -2.14
N GLU A 58 13.29 15.12 -2.81
CA GLU A 58 13.73 16.45 -2.36
C GLU A 58 12.78 17.58 -2.80
N GLU A 59 11.75 17.28 -3.62
CA GLU A 59 10.81 18.30 -4.09
C GLU A 59 10.04 18.90 -2.90
N ILE A 60 10.18 20.21 -2.67
CA ILE A 60 9.58 20.92 -1.53
C ILE A 60 8.25 21.56 -1.93
N LEU A 61 7.27 21.54 -1.03
CA LEU A 61 6.03 22.30 -1.20
C LEU A 61 6.32 23.80 -1.38
N PRO A 62 5.47 24.57 -2.08
CA PRO A 62 5.68 26.03 -2.20
C PRO A 62 5.62 26.81 -0.88
N SER A 63 5.18 26.17 0.21
CA SER A 63 5.31 26.70 1.57
C SER A 63 6.75 26.64 2.13
N GLY A 64 7.65 25.89 1.51
CA GLY A 64 9.07 25.76 1.87
C GLY A 64 9.38 24.84 3.06
N LYS A 65 8.37 24.21 3.68
CA LYS A 65 8.54 23.56 5.00
C LYS A 65 8.68 22.04 4.96
N GLN A 66 8.13 21.39 3.94
CA GLN A 66 8.04 19.93 3.89
C GLN A 66 8.23 19.46 2.44
N ALA A 67 8.87 18.31 2.28
CA ALA A 67 8.85 17.60 1.00
C ALA A 67 7.41 17.28 0.59
N VAL A 68 7.15 17.33 -0.71
CA VAL A 68 5.82 17.09 -1.29
C VAL A 68 5.35 15.70 -0.88
N PHE A 69 6.18 14.68 -1.10
CA PHE A 69 5.84 13.29 -0.82
C PHE A 69 5.57 13.02 0.67
N ASP A 70 6.45 13.48 1.57
CA ASP A 70 6.26 13.40 3.02
C ASP A 70 4.91 13.95 3.46
N ASN A 71 4.54 15.12 2.92
CA ASN A 71 3.25 15.72 3.16
C ASN A 71 2.11 14.83 2.63
N ARG A 72 2.24 14.24 1.42
CA ARG A 72 1.22 13.32 0.90
C ARG A 72 1.05 12.07 1.76
N VAL A 73 2.13 11.47 2.25
CA VAL A 73 2.06 10.33 3.19
C VAL A 73 1.39 10.74 4.51
N GLY A 74 1.72 11.93 5.02
CA GLY A 74 1.08 12.51 6.20
C GLY A 74 -0.44 12.71 6.05
N TRP A 75 -0.90 13.17 4.88
CA TRP A 75 -2.31 13.30 4.56
C TRP A 75 -3.00 11.95 4.41
N ALA A 76 -2.39 10.99 3.72
CA ALA A 76 -2.91 9.64 3.58
C ALA A 76 -3.19 9.01 4.96
N ARG A 77 -2.20 9.06 5.86
CA ARG A 77 -2.34 8.59 7.25
C ARG A 77 -3.47 9.32 7.98
N THR A 78 -3.59 10.63 7.82
CA THR A 78 -4.62 11.44 8.49
C THR A 78 -6.02 11.01 8.06
N TYR A 79 -6.25 10.78 6.77
CA TYR A 79 -7.54 10.33 6.28
C TYR A 79 -7.84 8.89 6.67
N LEU A 80 -6.87 7.98 6.62
CA LEU A 80 -7.04 6.61 7.12
C LEU A 80 -7.40 6.60 8.61
N LYS A 81 -6.80 7.50 9.40
CA LYS A 81 -7.13 7.67 10.82
C LYS A 81 -8.56 8.18 11.00
N LYS A 82 -8.96 9.19 10.24
CA LYS A 82 -10.35 9.73 10.26
C LYS A 82 -11.37 8.66 9.85
N ALA A 83 -11.01 7.76 8.95
CA ALA A 83 -11.85 6.63 8.56
C ALA A 83 -11.87 5.49 9.59
N GLY A 84 -11.06 5.57 10.66
CA GLY A 84 -10.94 4.54 11.68
C GLY A 84 -10.22 3.27 11.22
N LEU A 85 -9.46 3.35 10.12
CA LEU A 85 -8.71 2.21 9.56
C LEU A 85 -7.31 2.07 10.18
N VAL A 86 -6.74 3.19 10.65
CA VAL A 86 -5.51 3.20 11.43
C VAL A 86 -5.70 4.01 12.70
N GLU A 87 -4.96 3.66 13.74
CA GLU A 87 -4.85 4.43 14.96
C GLU A 87 -3.45 5.04 15.11
N SER A 88 -3.26 5.94 16.07
CA SER A 88 -1.98 6.60 16.33
C SER A 88 -1.61 6.41 17.79
N PRO A 89 -0.88 5.35 18.13
CA PRO A 89 -0.58 4.99 19.52
C PRO A 89 0.34 6.02 20.19
N ARG A 90 1.16 6.73 19.40
CA ARG A 90 1.99 7.86 19.83
C ARG A 90 2.28 8.78 18.65
N ARG A 91 2.86 9.96 18.94
CA ARG A 91 3.24 10.95 17.91
C ARG A 91 4.09 10.29 16.82
N SER A 92 3.74 10.53 15.56
CA SER A 92 4.43 10.03 14.37
C SER A 92 4.43 8.51 14.17
N PHE A 93 3.63 7.76 14.94
CA PHE A 93 3.42 6.33 14.75
C PHE A 93 1.96 6.03 14.39
N PHE A 94 1.76 4.93 13.68
CA PHE A 94 0.45 4.41 13.34
C PHE A 94 0.45 2.88 13.36
N LYS A 95 -0.75 2.31 13.51
CA LYS A 95 -1.03 0.87 13.49
C LYS A 95 -2.40 0.65 12.88
N ILE A 96 -2.60 -0.45 12.16
CA ILE A 96 -3.91 -0.80 11.60
C ILE A 96 -4.88 -1.16 12.74
N THR A 97 -6.14 -0.74 12.61
CA THR A 97 -7.22 -1.17 13.53
C THR A 97 -7.82 -2.49 13.05
N SER A 98 -8.60 -3.16 13.90
CA SER A 98 -9.36 -4.36 13.49
C SER A 98 -10.26 -4.07 12.28
N ARG A 99 -10.92 -2.91 12.27
CA ARG A 99 -11.73 -2.44 11.13
C ARG A 99 -10.87 -2.20 9.88
N GLY A 100 -9.69 -1.61 10.05
CA GLY A 100 -8.73 -1.42 8.96
C GLY A 100 -8.32 -2.74 8.32
N LEU A 101 -8.04 -3.74 9.14
CA LEU A 101 -7.65 -5.08 8.68
C LEU A 101 -8.80 -5.78 7.95
N GLU A 102 -10.04 -5.67 8.45
CA GLU A 102 -11.23 -6.19 7.77
C GLU A 102 -11.40 -5.56 6.38
N VAL A 103 -11.31 -4.23 6.29
CA VAL A 103 -11.40 -3.49 5.03
C VAL A 103 -10.28 -3.90 4.08
N PHE A 104 -9.05 -4.00 4.57
CA PHE A 104 -7.90 -4.43 3.77
C PHE A 104 -8.11 -5.83 3.18
N ASN A 105 -8.53 -6.80 4.01
CA ASN A 105 -8.80 -8.17 3.57
C ASN A 105 -9.96 -8.26 2.58
N ARG A 106 -11.02 -7.47 2.78
CA ARG A 106 -12.14 -7.38 1.83
C ARG A 106 -11.69 -6.82 0.49
N THR A 107 -10.90 -5.75 0.50
CA THR A 107 -10.33 -5.15 -0.71
C THR A 107 -9.44 -6.13 -1.45
N LEU A 108 -8.54 -6.84 -0.75
CA LEU A 108 -7.70 -7.88 -1.36
C LEU A 108 -8.52 -9.00 -1.98
N ARG A 109 -9.57 -9.46 -1.30
CA ARG A 109 -10.47 -10.48 -1.84
C ARG A 109 -11.15 -10.01 -3.12
N GLN A 110 -11.66 -8.78 -3.14
CA GLN A 110 -12.31 -8.23 -4.33
C GLN A 110 -11.32 -8.10 -5.49
N LEU A 111 -10.13 -7.56 -5.24
CA LEU A 111 -9.08 -7.46 -6.26
C LEU A 111 -8.69 -8.83 -6.84
N MET A 112 -8.62 -9.87 -5.99
CA MET A 112 -8.32 -11.22 -6.44
C MET A 112 -9.44 -11.84 -7.30
N LEU A 113 -10.71 -11.58 -6.94
CA LEU A 113 -11.86 -12.01 -7.74
C LEU A 113 -11.90 -11.29 -9.08
N ASP A 114 -11.70 -9.97 -9.08
CA ASP A 114 -11.67 -9.15 -10.30
C ASP A 114 -10.52 -9.60 -11.20
N PHE A 115 -9.32 -9.84 -10.65
CA PHE A 115 -8.18 -10.35 -11.39
C PHE A 115 -8.43 -11.72 -12.01
N SER A 116 -9.04 -12.65 -11.25
CA SER A 116 -9.41 -13.97 -11.78
C SER A 116 -10.43 -13.87 -12.91
N SER A 117 -11.39 -12.95 -12.81
CA SER A 117 -12.35 -12.67 -13.87
C SER A 117 -11.67 -12.08 -15.11
N SER A 118 -10.79 -11.09 -14.92
CA SER A 118 -10.00 -10.49 -15.99
C SER A 118 -9.13 -11.52 -16.71
N ILE A 119 -8.45 -12.42 -16.00
CA ILE A 119 -7.69 -13.52 -16.61
C ILE A 119 -8.60 -14.43 -17.42
N ARG A 120 -9.76 -14.85 -16.88
CA ARG A 120 -10.70 -15.71 -17.59
C ARG A 120 -11.18 -15.07 -18.90
N ASN A 121 -11.46 -13.76 -18.87
CA ASN A 121 -11.87 -12.99 -20.05
C ASN A 121 -10.72 -12.84 -21.05
N LEU A 122 -9.50 -12.52 -20.60
CA LEU A 122 -8.33 -12.37 -21.47
C LEU A 122 -7.98 -13.65 -22.20
N LEU A 123 -8.17 -14.80 -21.54
CA LEU A 123 -7.82 -16.09 -22.12
C LEU A 123 -8.91 -16.66 -23.04
N ASN A 124 -10.13 -16.10 -23.14
CA ASN A 124 -11.27 -16.69 -23.88
C ASN A 124 -11.49 -18.19 -23.56
N PHE A 125 -11.19 -18.61 -22.33
CA PHE A 125 -11.22 -20.02 -21.95
C PHE A 125 -12.65 -20.48 -21.64
N ASN A 126 -13.27 -21.17 -22.59
CA ASN A 126 -14.46 -22.01 -22.38
C ASN A 126 -14.09 -23.40 -21.82
N SER A 127 -13.10 -23.48 -20.93
CA SER A 127 -12.84 -24.71 -20.18
C SER A 127 -12.60 -24.40 -18.71
N THR A 128 -13.30 -25.16 -17.88
CA THR A 128 -13.33 -25.10 -16.42
C THR A 128 -11.92 -24.98 -15.87
N ILE A 129 -11.65 -23.92 -15.09
CA ILE A 129 -10.39 -23.82 -14.35
C ILE A 129 -10.36 -25.01 -13.40
N GLU A 130 -9.52 -25.99 -13.67
CA GLU A 130 -9.28 -27.05 -12.71
C GLU A 130 -8.64 -26.43 -11.45
N GLU A 131 -9.33 -26.59 -10.32
CA GLU A 131 -8.88 -26.49 -8.92
C GLU A 131 -7.35 -26.43 -8.65
N PRO A 132 -6.48 -27.26 -9.26
CA PRO A 132 -5.03 -27.22 -9.09
C PRO A 132 -4.34 -25.85 -9.20
N VAL A 133 -4.74 -24.95 -10.10
CA VAL A 133 -4.01 -23.66 -10.28
C VAL A 133 -4.27 -22.72 -9.11
N LEU A 134 -5.52 -22.66 -8.62
CA LEU A 134 -5.87 -21.88 -7.43
C LEU A 134 -5.20 -22.45 -6.19
N LYS A 135 -5.19 -23.78 -6.05
CA LYS A 135 -4.51 -24.47 -4.95
C LYS A 135 -3.00 -24.21 -4.95
N LEU A 136 -2.37 -24.15 -6.13
CA LEU A 136 -0.95 -23.84 -6.28
C LEU A 136 -0.64 -22.38 -5.92
N LEU A 137 -1.44 -21.42 -6.39
CA LEU A 137 -1.27 -19.99 -6.09
C LEU A 137 -1.52 -19.69 -4.60
N MET A 138 -2.53 -20.32 -4.00
CA MET A 138 -2.81 -20.18 -2.57
C MET A 138 -1.71 -20.84 -1.71
N SER A 139 -1.15 -21.98 -2.14
CA SER A 139 -0.06 -22.66 -1.41
C SER A 139 1.25 -21.87 -1.40
N LYS A 140 1.56 -21.13 -2.47
CA LYS A 140 2.78 -20.32 -2.57
C LYS A 140 2.70 -19.00 -1.80
N LEU A 141 1.49 -18.50 -1.53
CA LEU A 141 1.28 -17.23 -0.84
C LEU A 141 1.07 -17.36 0.68
N TRP A 142 0.83 -18.57 1.23
CA TRP A 142 0.45 -18.73 2.64
C TRP A 142 1.43 -19.52 3.53
N ILE A 143 2.46 -20.16 2.98
CA ILE A 143 3.36 -21.03 3.78
C ILE A 143 4.56 -20.26 4.38
N SER A 144 4.92 -19.09 3.86
CA SER A 144 6.10 -18.36 4.37
C SER A 144 5.88 -17.68 5.72
N GLN A 145 4.64 -17.60 6.23
CA GLN A 145 4.31 -16.84 7.44
C GLN A 145 3.95 -17.72 8.66
N LEU A 146 3.97 -19.05 8.52
CA LEU A 146 3.58 -20.00 9.58
C LEU A 146 4.75 -20.80 10.19
N ILE A 147 5.99 -20.58 9.77
CA ILE A 147 7.16 -21.36 10.24
C ILE A 147 7.96 -20.64 11.34
N THR A 148 7.72 -19.36 11.62
CA THR A 148 8.53 -18.56 12.58
C THR A 148 7.91 -18.31 13.96
N GLN A 149 6.86 -19.04 14.35
CA GLN A 149 6.28 -18.96 15.70
C GLN A 149 6.08 -20.37 16.28
N LYS A 150 7.17 -21.03 16.68
CA LYS A 150 7.11 -22.15 17.63
C LYS A 150 8.23 -21.98 18.66
N PRO A 151 7.96 -21.45 19.87
CA PRO A 151 8.92 -21.55 20.95
C PRO A 151 8.97 -23.00 21.43
N LEU A 152 10.21 -23.48 21.62
CA LEU A 152 10.57 -24.80 22.11
C LEU A 152 9.98 -25.02 23.50
N GLU A 153 9.08 -25.98 23.65
CA GLU A 153 8.79 -26.55 24.96
C GLU A 153 10.04 -27.30 25.44
N ARG A 154 10.58 -26.88 26.58
CA ARG A 154 11.58 -27.62 27.34
C ARG A 154 10.90 -28.20 28.57
N ILE A 155 10.95 -29.55 28.62
CA ILE A 155 11.12 -30.47 29.77
C ILE A 155 10.81 -29.90 31.15
#